data_AF-A0A7X7G201-F1
#
_entry.id   AF-A0A7X7G201-F1
#
_cell.length_a   1.000
_cell.length_b   1.000
_cell.length_c   1.000
_cell.angle_alpha   90.00
_cell.angle_beta   90.00
_cell.angle_gamma   90.00
#
_symmetry.space_group_name_H-M   'P 1'
#
loop_
_entity.id
_entity.type
_entity.pdbx_description
1 polymer ?
#
loop_
_entity_poly.entity_id
_entity_poly.type
_entity_poly.pdbx_seq_one_letter_code
_entity_poly.pdbx_strand_id
1 'polypeptide(L)'
;VSMGRAAVFAVNNVEIILTENRFQPLDCEALRCLGIEPRERLLIGLKSAVHFRADYQPIAAKIFDLDTPGIHSPNLFNYSYRKLRRPIYPLDDIPPGHCPIRSQA
;
A
#
# COMPACT_ATOMS: atom_id res chain seq x y z
N VAL A 1 -15.05 9.75 -3.14
CA VAL A 1 -13.94 9.25 -3.98
C VAL A 1 -14.55 8.48 -5.14
N SER A 2 -14.00 8.57 -6.36
CA SER A 2 -14.50 7.86 -7.56
C SER A 2 -13.33 7.37 -8.40
N MET A 3 -13.48 6.20 -9.05
CA MET A 3 -12.49 5.64 -9.98
C MET A 3 -12.39 6.40 -11.31
N GLY A 4 -13.39 7.23 -11.66
CA GLY A 4 -13.54 7.75 -13.01
C GLY A 4 -13.93 6.65 -14.00
N ARG A 5 -13.47 6.73 -15.25
CA ARG A 5 -13.59 5.59 -16.18
C ARG A 5 -12.80 4.40 -15.63
N ALA A 6 -13.42 3.23 -15.61
CA ALA A 6 -12.80 1.99 -15.19
C ALA A 6 -13.03 0.89 -16.23
N ALA A 7 -12.04 0.01 -16.40
CA ALA A 7 -12.14 -1.15 -17.27
C ALA A 7 -11.47 -2.36 -16.59
N VAL A 8 -12.05 -3.54 -16.79
CA VAL A 8 -11.46 -4.81 -16.36
C VAL A 8 -10.84 -5.48 -17.59
N PHE A 9 -9.54 -5.69 -17.55
CA PHE A 9 -8.83 -6.49 -18.55
C PHE A 9 -8.68 -7.91 -18.05
N ALA A 10 -9.18 -8.88 -18.82
CA ALA A 10 -8.93 -10.29 -18.57
C ALA A 10 -7.77 -10.76 -19.46
N VAL A 11 -6.67 -11.19 -18.85
CA VAL A 11 -5.49 -11.73 -19.54
C VAL A 11 -5.19 -13.10 -18.94
N ASN A 12 -5.42 -14.16 -19.72
CA ASN A 12 -5.39 -15.54 -19.23
C ASN A 12 -6.30 -15.70 -18.00
N ASN A 13 -5.74 -16.10 -16.86
CA ASN A 13 -6.43 -16.31 -15.59
C ASN A 13 -6.29 -15.11 -14.62
N VAL A 14 -5.89 -13.94 -15.11
CA VAL A 14 -5.69 -12.73 -14.31
C VAL A 14 -6.64 -11.63 -14.78
N GLU A 15 -7.30 -10.99 -13.83
CA GLU A 15 -8.10 -9.79 -14.05
C GLU A 15 -7.37 -8.56 -13.53
N ILE A 16 -7.34 -7.50 -14.33
CA ILE A 16 -6.66 -6.26 -14.02
C ILE A 16 -7.68 -5.12 -14.09
N ILE A 17 -7.95 -4.49 -12.95
CA ILE A 17 -8.78 -3.28 -12.89
C ILE A 17 -7.89 -2.07 -13.22
N LEU A 18 -8.21 -1.40 -14.32
CA LEU A 18 -7.61 -0.12 -14.69
C LEU A 18 -8.59 1.01 -14.38
N THR A 19 -8.13 2.04 -13.67
CA THR A 19 -8.93 3.21 -13.30
C THR A 19 -8.30 4.49 -13.85
N GLU A 20 -9.14 5.44 -14.26
CA GLU A 20 -8.70 6.77 -14.72
C GLU A 20 -8.08 7.58 -13.58
N ASN A 21 -8.74 7.58 -12.43
CA ASN A 21 -8.27 8.31 -11.25
C ASN A 21 -7.49 7.39 -10.32
N ARG A 22 -6.53 7.97 -9.58
CA ARG A 22 -5.86 7.25 -8.49
C ARG A 22 -6.91 6.82 -7.46
N PHE A 23 -7.03 5.52 -7.28
CA PHE A 23 -7.99 4.93 -6.37
C PHE A 23 -7.31 3.89 -5.48
N GLN A 24 -7.68 3.86 -4.20
CA GLN A 24 -7.22 2.84 -3.25
C GLN A 24 -8.38 1.85 -3.04
N PRO A 25 -8.19 0.54 -3.24
CA PRO A 25 -9.22 -0.45 -2.96
C PRO A 25 -9.35 -0.63 -1.43
N LEU A 26 -10.23 0.16 -0.84
CA LEU A 26 -10.48 0.19 0.61
C LEU A 26 -11.31 -1.00 1.08
N ASP A 27 -12.23 -1.46 0.23
CA ASP A 27 -13.22 -2.48 0.54
C ASP A 27 -13.49 -3.36 -0.70
N CYS A 28 -14.34 -4.37 -0.51
CA CYS A 28 -14.78 -5.32 -1.53
C CYS A 28 -15.65 -4.67 -2.61
N GLU A 29 -16.32 -3.54 -2.31
CA GLU A 29 -17.18 -2.86 -3.28
C GLU A 29 -16.38 -2.27 -4.44
N ALA A 30 -15.09 -1.98 -4.23
CA ALA A 30 -14.16 -1.65 -5.31
C ALA A 30 -14.07 -2.73 -6.40
N LEU A 31 -14.32 -3.99 -6.07
CA LEU A 31 -14.32 -5.11 -7.02
C LEU A 31 -15.76 -5.40 -7.50
N ARG A 32 -16.72 -5.41 -6.57
CA ARG A 32 -18.12 -5.74 -6.88
C ARG A 32 -18.79 -4.73 -7.80
N CYS A 33 -18.45 -3.45 -7.71
CA CYS A 33 -18.99 -2.43 -8.63
C CYS A 33 -18.56 -2.65 -10.09
N LEU A 34 -17.54 -3.50 -10.32
CA LEU A 34 -17.06 -3.94 -11.62
C LEU A 34 -17.45 -5.39 -11.93
N GLY A 35 -18.35 -5.99 -11.15
CA GLY A 35 -18.85 -7.35 -11.36
C GLY A 35 -17.92 -8.47 -10.88
N ILE A 36 -16.90 -8.17 -10.07
CA ILE A 36 -15.97 -9.16 -9.53
C ILE A 36 -16.36 -9.48 -8.08
N GLU A 37 -16.82 -10.70 -7.79
CA GLU A 37 -17.04 -11.14 -6.41
C GLU A 37 -15.71 -11.59 -5.78
N PRO A 38 -15.24 -10.93 -4.70
CA PRO A 38 -13.96 -11.26 -4.07
C PRO A 38 -13.87 -12.70 -3.56
N ARG A 39 -14.98 -13.25 -3.03
CA ARG A 39 -15.00 -14.61 -2.47
C ARG A 39 -14.82 -15.73 -3.51
N GLU A 40 -15.01 -15.42 -4.79
CA GLU A 40 -14.85 -16.38 -5.88
C GLU A 40 -13.41 -16.42 -6.42
N ARG A 41 -12.52 -15.56 -5.91
CA ARG A 41 -11.14 -15.44 -6.42
C ARG A 41 -10.14 -16.08 -5.49
N LEU A 42 -9.24 -16.86 -6.08
CA LEU A 42 -8.17 -17.54 -5.36
C LEU A 42 -7.20 -16.56 -4.69
N LEU A 43 -6.91 -15.43 -5.34
CA LEU A 43 -5.99 -14.41 -4.87
C LEU A 43 -6.46 -13.03 -5.35
N ILE A 44 -6.34 -12.04 -4.47
CA ILE A 44 -6.63 -10.63 -4.79
C ILE A 44 -5.38 -9.81 -4.45
N GLY A 45 -4.85 -9.09 -5.44
CA GLY A 45 -3.76 -8.13 -5.25
C GLY A 45 -4.31 -6.75 -4.92
N LEU A 46 -4.02 -6.24 -3.72
CA LEU A 46 -4.49 -4.94 -3.26
C LEU A 46 -3.32 -3.98 -3.03
N LYS A 47 -3.37 -2.80 -3.64
CA LYS A 47 -2.42 -1.72 -3.34
C LYS A 47 -2.85 -0.99 -2.07
N SER A 48 -2.61 -1.60 -0.91
CA SER A 48 -2.98 -1.07 0.40
C SER A 48 -2.07 -1.64 1.48
N ALA A 49 -1.76 -0.86 2.52
CA ALA A 49 -0.91 -1.33 3.63
C ALA A 49 -1.73 -1.89 4.80
N VAL A 50 -2.85 -1.25 5.15
CA VAL A 50 -3.61 -1.58 6.38
C VAL A 50 -5.12 -1.49 6.20
N HIS A 51 -5.64 -0.44 5.55
CA HIS A 51 -7.08 -0.12 5.53
C HIS A 51 -7.94 -1.23 4.93
N PHE A 52 -7.42 -1.98 3.96
CA PHE A 52 -8.15 -3.08 3.31
C PHE A 52 -8.55 -4.18 4.31
N ARG A 53 -7.80 -4.34 5.42
CA ARG A 53 -8.05 -5.41 6.38
C ARG A 53 -9.41 -5.30 7.05
N ALA A 54 -9.96 -4.09 7.18
CA ALA A 54 -11.26 -3.91 7.81
C ALA A 54 -12.38 -4.71 7.11
N ASP A 55 -12.29 -4.87 5.78
CA ASP A 55 -13.33 -5.53 4.99
C ASP A 55 -12.87 -6.85 4.35
N TYR A 56 -11.59 -6.97 3.99
CA TYR A 56 -11.06 -8.19 3.39
C TYR A 56 -10.66 -9.26 4.42
N GLN A 57 -10.28 -8.89 5.64
CA GLN A 57 -9.84 -9.87 6.65
C GLN A 57 -10.93 -10.90 7.02
N PRO A 58 -12.23 -10.53 7.15
CA PRO A 58 -13.29 -11.50 7.41
C PRO A 58 -13.51 -12.53 6.29
N ILE A 59 -13.11 -12.23 5.05
CA ILE A 59 -13.33 -13.11 3.89
C ILE A 59 -12.07 -13.83 3.41
N ALA A 60 -10.89 -13.34 3.79
CA ALA A 60 -9.61 -13.91 3.39
C ALA A 60 -9.26 -15.11 4.26
N ALA A 61 -8.94 -16.25 3.62
CA ALA A 61 -8.36 -17.39 4.33
C ALA A 61 -6.98 -17.06 4.93
N LYS A 62 -6.21 -16.19 4.25
CA LYS A 62 -4.90 -15.71 4.68
C LYS A 62 -4.58 -14.38 4.02
N ILE A 63 -3.83 -13.52 4.71
CA ILE A 63 -3.29 -12.27 4.17
C ILE A 63 -1.78 -12.37 4.11
N PHE A 64 -1.21 -11.96 2.98
CA PHE A 64 0.23 -11.89 2.75
C PHE A 64 0.63 -10.44 2.51
N ASP A 65 1.42 -9.87 3.42
CA ASP A 65 2.08 -8.59 3.16
C ASP A 65 3.30 -8.85 2.26
N LEU A 66 3.34 -8.18 1.10
CA LEU A 66 4.39 -8.38 0.11
C LEU A 66 5.31 -7.16 0.05
N ASP A 67 6.62 -7.39 0.18
CA ASP A 67 7.65 -6.38 -0.04
C ASP A 67 7.89 -6.20 -1.55
N THR A 68 6.98 -5.48 -2.19
CA THR A 68 7.05 -5.19 -3.63
C THR A 68 7.85 -3.91 -3.90
N PRO A 69 8.61 -3.84 -5.02
CA PRO A 69 9.29 -2.61 -5.40
C PRO A 69 8.33 -1.42 -5.54
N GLY A 70 8.74 -0.26 -5.04
CA GLY A 70 7.98 0.98 -5.25
C GLY A 70 8.28 2.09 -4.24
N ILE A 71 7.70 3.26 -4.49
CA ILE A 71 7.91 4.49 -3.69
C ILE A 71 7.30 4.45 -2.28
N HIS A 72 6.61 3.37 -1.93
CA HIS A 72 5.95 3.17 -0.64
C HIS A 72 6.55 2.00 0.15
N SER A 73 7.76 1.54 -0.20
CA SER A 73 8.52 0.59 0.60
C SER A 73 8.71 1.15 2.03
N PRO A 74 8.45 0.35 3.09
CA PRO A 74 8.69 0.75 4.47
C PRO A 74 10.19 0.76 4.83
N ASN A 75 11.04 0.12 4.02
CA ASN A 75 12.47 0.18 4.20
C ASN A 75 13.00 1.55 3.79
N LEU A 76 13.33 2.38 4.78
CA LEU A 76 13.83 3.73 4.58
C LEU A 76 15.20 3.77 3.89
N PHE A 77 16.01 2.72 4.03
CA PHE A 77 17.32 2.64 3.38
C PHE A 77 17.24 2.47 1.86
N ASN A 78 16.05 2.18 1.30
CA ASN A 78 15.83 2.09 -0.14
C ASN A 78 15.83 3.47 -0.85
N TYR A 79 15.91 4.58 -0.11
CA TYR A 79 15.80 5.93 -0.68
C TYR A 79 17.05 6.78 -0.43
N SER A 80 17.44 7.58 -1.43
CA SER A 80 18.55 8.53 -1.34
C SER A 80 18.08 9.92 -0.90
N TYR A 81 17.79 10.09 0.39
CA TYR A 81 17.33 11.37 0.91
C TYR A 81 18.41 12.46 0.85
N ARG A 82 18.03 13.68 0.42
CA ARG A 82 18.96 14.82 0.29
C ARG A 82 18.76 15.97 1.28
N LYS A 83 17.58 16.07 1.89
CA LYS A 83 17.18 17.23 2.72
C LYS A 83 16.72 16.82 4.14
N LEU A 84 17.21 15.71 4.65
CA LEU A 84 16.91 15.30 6.02
C LEU A 84 17.67 16.15 7.02
N ARG A 85 17.01 16.53 8.11
CA ARG A 85 17.70 16.98 9.31
C ARG A 85 18.32 15.76 9.96
N ARG A 86 19.65 15.77 10.10
CA ARG A 86 20.44 14.66 10.67
C ARG A 86 21.08 15.12 11.99
N PRO A 87 21.35 14.19 12.94
CA PRO A 87 21.13 12.75 12.82
C PRO A 87 19.66 12.36 12.97
N ILE A 88 19.21 11.32 12.25
CA ILE A 88 17.84 10.79 12.34
C ILE A 88 17.83 9.26 12.38
N TYR A 89 17.27 8.68 13.43
CA TYR A 89 17.05 7.24 13.53
C TYR A 89 15.94 6.82 12.56
N PRO A 90 16.04 5.67 11.85
CA PRO A 90 17.12 4.68 11.89
C PRO A 90 18.25 4.90 10.86
N LEU A 91 18.21 5.99 10.10
CA LEU A 91 19.17 6.24 9.00
C LEU A 91 20.57 6.65 9.48
N ASP A 92 20.65 7.12 10.72
CA ASP A 92 21.87 7.48 11.43
C ASP A 92 21.93 6.71 12.75
N ASP A 93 23.15 6.37 13.17
CA ASP A 93 23.40 5.88 14.52
C ASP A 93 23.29 7.06 15.51
N ILE A 94 22.36 6.96 16.47
CA ILE A 94 22.09 8.01 17.45
C ILE A 94 22.53 7.50 18.84
N PRO A 95 23.51 8.15 19.48
CA PRO A 95 23.91 7.80 20.84
C PRO A 95 22.73 7.90 21.82
N PRO A 96 22.62 6.98 22.80
CA PRO A 96 21.58 7.03 23.82
C PRO A 96 21.55 8.39 24.54
N GLY A 97 20.36 8.98 24.69
CA GLY A 97 20.17 10.27 25.37
C GLY A 97 20.36 11.51 24.51
N HIS A 98 20.76 11.37 23.24
CA HIS A 98 20.80 12.49 22.30
C HIS A 98 19.44 12.67 21.61
N CYS A 99 18.72 13.77 21.92
CA CYS A 99 17.50 14.15 21.21
C CYS A 99 17.86 15.05 20.02
N PRO A 100 17.77 14.57 18.75
CA PRO A 100 18.18 15.35 17.59
C PRO A 100 17.28 16.58 17.31
N ILE A 101 16.16 16.71 18.03
CA ILE A 101 15.12 17.73 17.77
C ILE A 101 15.31 18.97 18.68
N ARG A 102 16.26 18.99 19.62
CA ARG A 102 16.36 20.04 20.66
C ARG A 102 17.41 21.14 20.45
N SER A 103 18.12 21.23 19.32
CA SER A 103 19.25 22.19 19.18
C SER A 103 19.01 23.41 18.27
N GLN A 104 17.77 23.84 18.02
CA GLN A 104 17.52 25.17 17.43
C GLN A 104 16.40 25.87 18.17
N ALA A 105 16.79 26.69 19.14
CA ALA A 105 16.07 27.86 19.62
C ALA A 105 16.96 29.07 19.34
#